data_AF-A0A7V0RI04-F1
#
_entry.id   AF-A0A7V0RI04-F1
#
_cell.length_a   1.000
_cell.length_b   1.000
_cell.length_c   1.000
_cell.angle_alpha   90.00
_cell.angle_beta   90.00
_cell.angle_gamma   90.00
#
_symmetry.space_group_name_H-M   'P 1'
#
loop_
_entity.id
_entity.type
_entity.pdbx_description
1 polymer ?
#
loop_
_entity_poly.entity_id
_entity_poly.type
_entity_poly.pdbx_seq_one_letter_code
_entity_poly.pdbx_strand_id
1 'polypeptide(L)'
;SPFRVRLRDERAQLKEARKEALNRAGDLLRKLAISEPGRLLASNPPGELSADPYRVEVNVSQIAGGAPDRRTFTLEETALANARCAAFTAMPIKGFRLTTQRQDSAPQVLHSDTSIPKSRGCPLRYAISDIIVFEAGAGRRVFAILVSVYALGFEGPDRRFMAITRALN
;
A
#
# COMPACT_ATOMS: atom_id res chain seq x y z
N SER A 1 5.75 9.24 -15.81
CA SER A 1 5.85 8.26 -14.71
C SER A 1 5.31 6.93 -15.22
N PRO A 2 5.88 5.77 -14.82
CA PRO A 2 6.57 5.47 -13.55
C PRO A 2 8.08 5.78 -13.51
N PHE A 3 8.64 5.97 -12.31
CA PHE A 3 10.09 6.03 -12.06
C PHE A 3 10.58 4.69 -11.50
N ARG A 4 11.66 4.14 -12.06
CA ARG A 4 12.24 2.86 -11.62
C ARG A 4 13.74 3.01 -11.45
N VAL A 5 14.23 2.62 -10.29
CA VAL A 5 15.65 2.53 -9.95
C VAL A 5 15.92 1.09 -9.50
N ARG A 6 17.00 0.49 -9.99
CA ARG A 6 17.45 -0.85 -9.57
C ARG A 6 18.94 -0.78 -9.26
N LEU A 7 19.29 -1.05 -8.01
CA LEU A 7 20.67 -1.28 -7.62
C LEU A 7 21.09 -2.66 -8.15
N ARG A 8 22.28 -2.73 -8.75
CA ARG A 8 22.88 -3.99 -9.25
C ARG A 8 24.09 -4.42 -8.43
N ASP A 9 24.69 -3.48 -7.71
CA ASP A 9 25.75 -3.74 -6.75
C ASP A 9 25.12 -4.06 -5.39
N GLU A 10 25.47 -5.20 -4.83
CA GLU A 10 24.99 -5.68 -3.52
C GLU A 10 25.52 -4.82 -2.36
N ARG A 11 26.59 -4.05 -2.59
CA ARG A 11 27.13 -3.09 -1.61
C ARG A 11 26.42 -1.75 -1.64
N ALA A 12 25.63 -1.48 -2.68
CA ALA A 12 24.89 -0.22 -2.79
C ALA A 12 23.82 -0.11 -1.71
N GLN A 13 23.61 1.11 -1.21
CA GLN A 13 22.73 1.35 -0.08
C GLN A 13 21.34 1.79 -0.53
N LEU A 14 20.30 1.39 0.20
CA LEU A 14 18.92 1.79 -0.08
C LEU A 14 18.73 3.32 -0.20
N LYS A 15 19.52 4.10 0.56
CA LYS A 15 19.50 5.57 0.51
C LYS A 15 19.87 6.12 -0.87
N GLU A 16 20.76 5.43 -1.61
CA GLU A 16 21.21 5.83 -2.93
C GLU A 16 20.09 5.66 -3.94
N ALA A 17 19.39 4.52 -3.90
CA ALA A 17 18.21 4.29 -4.72
C ALA A 17 17.10 5.31 -4.45
N ARG A 18 16.87 5.66 -3.18
CA ARG A 18 15.88 6.69 -2.78
C ARG A 18 16.27 8.06 -3.31
N LYS A 19 17.55 8.46 -3.18
CA LYS A 19 18.07 9.72 -3.72
C LYS A 19 17.94 9.78 -5.23
N GLU A 20 18.29 8.72 -5.94
CA GLU A 20 18.18 8.67 -7.39
C GLU A 20 16.72 8.73 -7.85
N ALA A 21 15.82 8.01 -7.18
CA ALA A 21 14.38 8.05 -7.48
C ALA A 21 13.81 9.46 -7.26
N LEU A 22 14.20 10.13 -6.17
CA LEU A 22 13.82 11.51 -5.87
C LEU A 22 14.34 12.47 -6.96
N ASN A 23 15.60 12.35 -7.37
CA ASN A 23 16.19 13.18 -8.41
C ASN A 23 15.44 13.03 -9.74
N ARG A 24 15.14 11.78 -10.15
CA ARG A 24 14.35 11.50 -11.36
C ARG A 24 12.93 12.06 -11.28
N ALA A 25 12.35 12.11 -10.08
CA ALA A 25 11.01 12.65 -9.85
C ALA A 25 10.96 14.19 -9.70
N GLY A 26 12.10 14.85 -9.50
CA GLY A 26 12.19 16.25 -9.08
C GLY A 26 11.42 17.23 -9.96
N ASP A 27 11.53 17.11 -11.28
CA ASP A 27 10.80 17.98 -12.23
C ASP A 27 9.28 17.81 -12.11
N LEU A 28 8.82 16.57 -11.95
CA LEU A 28 7.39 16.29 -11.80
C LEU A 28 6.87 16.79 -10.46
N LEU A 29 7.63 16.60 -9.37
CA LEU A 29 7.26 17.09 -8.04
C LEU A 29 7.14 18.62 -8.03
N ARG A 30 8.12 19.33 -8.64
CA ARG A 30 8.06 20.79 -8.80
C ARG A 30 6.87 21.23 -9.64
N LYS A 31 6.64 20.59 -10.79
CA LYS A 31 5.51 20.90 -11.68
C LYS A 31 4.16 20.72 -11.00
N LEU A 32 4.05 19.75 -10.08
CA LEU A 32 2.82 19.47 -9.34
C LEU A 32 2.75 20.18 -7.98
N ALA A 33 3.74 21.03 -7.65
CA ALA A 33 3.87 21.70 -6.35
C ALA A 33 3.76 20.72 -5.15
N ILE A 34 4.31 19.52 -5.30
CA ILE A 34 4.35 18.52 -4.22
C ILE A 34 5.59 18.79 -3.38
N SER A 35 5.40 19.48 -2.25
CA SER A 35 6.47 19.86 -1.31
C SER A 35 6.38 19.17 0.04
N GLU A 36 5.23 18.62 0.41
CA GLU A 36 4.98 18.06 1.74
C GLU A 36 4.55 16.58 1.65
N PRO A 37 5.02 15.73 2.58
CA PRO A 37 4.56 14.36 2.66
C PRO A 37 3.14 14.28 3.25
N GLY A 38 2.44 13.19 2.95
CA GLY A 38 1.26 12.82 3.72
C GLY A 38 1.61 12.44 5.15
N ARG A 39 0.63 12.55 6.05
CA ARG A 39 0.72 12.17 7.46
C ARG A 39 0.41 10.68 7.62
N LEU A 40 1.29 9.97 8.33
CA LEU A 40 1.08 8.57 8.69
C LEU A 40 0.00 8.46 9.79
N LEU A 41 -1.02 7.65 9.55
CA LEU A 41 -2.10 7.36 10.50
C LEU A 41 -1.88 6.04 11.24
N ALA A 42 -1.37 5.03 10.55
CA ALA A 42 -1.08 3.72 11.10
C ALA A 42 0.06 3.05 10.32
N SER A 43 0.83 2.24 11.03
CA SER A 43 1.85 1.35 10.48
C SER A 43 1.70 -0.03 11.10
N ASN A 44 1.77 -1.07 10.27
CA ASN A 44 1.74 -2.47 10.62
C ASN A 44 2.92 -3.19 9.95
N PRO A 45 4.14 -2.99 10.46
CA PRO A 45 5.32 -3.70 9.96
C PRO A 45 5.26 -5.18 10.37
N PRO A 46 5.95 -6.09 9.67
CA PRO A 46 5.91 -7.54 9.99
C PRO A 46 6.39 -7.91 11.39
N GLY A 47 7.13 -7.02 12.06
CA GLY A 47 7.57 -7.20 13.44
C GLY A 47 6.55 -6.75 14.50
N GLU A 48 5.46 -6.09 14.09
CA GLU A 48 4.38 -5.69 15.00
C GLU A 48 3.40 -6.87 15.18
N LEU A 49 3.51 -7.56 16.31
CA LEU A 49 2.74 -8.78 16.57
C LEU A 49 1.30 -8.51 17.00
N SER A 50 1.00 -7.31 17.52
CA SER A 50 -0.33 -6.97 18.04
C SER A 50 -1.30 -6.47 16.96
N ALA A 51 -0.78 -6.08 15.78
CA ALA A 51 -1.58 -5.46 14.73
C ALA A 51 -2.17 -6.50 13.76
N ASP A 52 -3.46 -6.36 13.44
CA ASP A 52 -4.12 -7.17 12.42
C ASP A 52 -3.70 -6.71 11.01
N PRO A 53 -3.06 -7.58 10.19
CA PRO A 53 -2.63 -7.24 8.84
C PRO A 53 -3.78 -7.10 7.83
N TYR A 54 -5.00 -7.54 8.18
CA TYR A 54 -6.18 -7.55 7.33
C TYR A 54 -7.22 -6.51 7.74
N ARG A 55 -7.11 -5.91 8.93
CA ARG A 55 -8.04 -4.87 9.40
C ARG A 55 -7.33 -3.79 10.21
N VAL A 56 -7.30 -2.57 9.68
CA VAL A 56 -6.70 -1.41 10.35
C VAL A 56 -7.75 -0.34 10.57
N GLU A 57 -7.94 0.06 11.83
CA GLU A 57 -8.79 1.19 12.21
C GLU A 57 -7.91 2.39 12.57
N VAL A 58 -8.24 3.56 12.05
CA VAL A 58 -7.51 4.80 12.28
C VAL A 58 -8.45 5.91 12.73
N ASN A 59 -7.92 6.82 13.55
CA ASN A 59 -8.54 8.12 13.79
C ASN A 59 -7.97 9.14 12.79
N VAL A 60 -8.77 9.58 11.84
CA VAL A 60 -8.32 10.53 10.81
C VAL A 60 -8.11 11.92 11.42
N SER A 61 -8.97 12.29 12.37
CA SER A 61 -8.85 13.51 13.19
C SER A 61 -7.71 13.35 14.19
N GLN A 62 -6.83 14.34 14.29
CA GLN A 62 -5.75 14.38 15.30
C GLN A 62 -5.94 15.56 16.27
N ILE A 63 -7.16 16.08 16.35
CA ILE A 63 -7.50 17.12 17.31
C ILE A 63 -7.54 16.49 18.70
N ALA A 64 -6.63 16.92 19.58
CA ALA A 64 -6.57 16.45 20.96
C ALA A 64 -7.91 16.74 21.68
N GLY A 65 -8.48 15.72 22.31
CA GLY A 65 -9.77 15.82 23.01
C GLY A 65 -11.01 15.91 22.10
N GLY A 66 -10.85 15.90 20.77
CA GLY A 66 -11.96 15.85 19.83
C GLY A 66 -12.56 14.45 19.70
N ALA A 67 -13.81 14.36 19.24
CA ALA A 67 -14.40 13.08 18.86
C ALA A 67 -13.58 12.44 17.72
N PRO A 68 -13.34 11.12 17.76
CA PRO A 68 -12.55 10.46 16.73
C PRO A 68 -13.30 10.39 15.40
N ASP A 69 -12.61 10.71 14.30
CA ASP A 69 -13.10 10.46 12.95
C ASP A 69 -12.61 9.08 12.52
N ARG A 70 -13.34 8.05 12.98
CA ARG A 70 -12.95 6.64 12.82
C ARG A 70 -13.14 6.19 11.37
N ARG A 71 -12.10 5.56 10.83
CA ARG A 71 -12.14 4.89 9.54
C ARG A 71 -11.46 3.54 9.63
N THR A 72 -12.13 2.52 9.13
CA THR A 72 -11.60 1.16 9.04
C THR A 72 -11.19 0.86 7.60
N PHE A 73 -10.10 0.13 7.42
CA PHE A 73 -9.65 -0.45 6.17
C PHE A 73 -9.59 -1.97 6.34
N THR A 74 -10.22 -2.70 5.42
CA THR A 74 -10.29 -4.16 5.48
C THR A 74 -9.76 -4.76 4.18
N LEU A 75 -8.85 -5.72 4.31
CA LEU A 75 -8.25 -6.47 3.22
C LEU A 75 -8.70 -7.92 3.29
N GLU A 76 -9.30 -8.41 2.22
CA GLU A 76 -9.74 -9.79 2.07
C GLU A 76 -8.97 -10.44 0.93
N GLU A 77 -8.38 -11.60 1.16
CA GLU A 77 -7.68 -12.35 0.12
C GLU A 77 -8.62 -13.35 -0.56
N THR A 78 -8.38 -13.60 -1.84
CA THR A 78 -9.09 -14.65 -2.58
C THR A 78 -8.11 -15.40 -3.47
N ALA A 79 -8.25 -16.72 -3.56
CA ALA A 79 -7.44 -17.49 -4.50
C ALA A 79 -7.86 -17.15 -5.93
N LEU A 80 -6.88 -16.86 -6.79
CA LEU A 80 -7.08 -16.59 -8.21
C LEU A 80 -6.23 -17.57 -9.02
N ALA A 81 -6.83 -18.14 -10.06
CA ALA A 81 -6.10 -18.95 -11.01
C ALA A 81 -5.05 -18.11 -11.74
N ASN A 82 -3.83 -18.65 -11.86
CA ASN A 82 -2.76 -18.01 -12.61
C ASN A 82 -1.86 -19.07 -13.26
N ALA A 83 -2.10 -19.35 -14.54
CA ALA A 83 -1.37 -20.38 -15.28
C ALA A 83 0.15 -20.14 -15.30
N ARG A 84 0.60 -18.87 -15.34
CA ARG A 84 2.03 -18.55 -15.31
C ARG A 84 2.66 -18.99 -13.98
N CYS A 85 1.98 -18.74 -12.86
CA CYS A 85 2.53 -19.05 -11.55
C CYS A 85 2.44 -20.54 -11.19
N ALA A 86 1.49 -21.27 -11.77
CA ALA A 86 1.36 -22.72 -11.58
C ALA A 86 2.62 -23.51 -11.96
N ALA A 87 3.43 -22.98 -12.89
CA ALA A 87 4.71 -23.60 -13.26
C ALA A 87 5.80 -23.49 -12.19
N PHE A 88 5.65 -22.60 -11.20
CA PHE A 88 6.69 -22.29 -10.20
C PHE A 88 6.30 -22.65 -8.77
N THR A 89 5.00 -22.83 -8.49
CA THR A 89 4.53 -23.16 -7.15
C THR A 89 3.17 -23.85 -7.19
N ALA A 90 2.96 -24.77 -6.23
CA ALA A 90 1.66 -25.36 -5.95
C ALA A 90 0.80 -24.49 -4.98
N MET A 91 1.38 -23.43 -4.41
CA MET A 91 0.65 -22.55 -3.50
C MET A 91 -0.41 -21.75 -4.26
N PRO A 92 -1.59 -21.51 -3.64
CA PRO A 92 -2.63 -20.71 -4.26
C PRO A 92 -2.15 -19.27 -4.42
N ILE A 93 -2.20 -18.77 -5.66
CA ILE A 93 -1.95 -17.36 -5.93
C ILE A 93 -3.13 -16.55 -5.42
N LYS A 94 -2.84 -15.47 -4.71
CA LYS A 94 -3.86 -14.61 -4.11
C LYS A 94 -4.08 -13.35 -4.94
N GLY A 95 -5.33 -12.97 -5.11
CA GLY A 95 -5.75 -11.58 -5.26
C GLY A 95 -6.25 -11.04 -3.93
N PHE A 96 -6.59 -9.77 -3.90
CA PHE A 96 -7.25 -9.18 -2.74
C PHE A 96 -8.32 -8.17 -3.13
N ARG A 97 -9.23 -7.95 -2.18
CA ARG A 97 -10.20 -6.86 -2.16
C ARG A 97 -9.87 -5.97 -0.96
N LEU A 98 -9.77 -4.68 -1.21
CA LEU A 98 -9.57 -3.67 -0.17
C LEU A 98 -10.82 -2.79 -0.10
N THR A 99 -11.36 -2.66 1.10
CA THR A 99 -12.50 -1.78 1.39
C THR A 99 -12.13 -0.76 2.46
N THR A 100 -12.88 0.34 2.50
CA THR A 100 -12.83 1.31 3.58
C THR A 100 -14.23 1.62 4.07
N GLN A 101 -14.36 1.91 5.35
CA GLN A 101 -15.62 2.28 5.97
C GLN A 101 -15.38 3.41 6.96
N ARG A 102 -16.07 4.54 6.79
CA ARG A 102 -16.18 5.55 7.85
C ARG A 102 -17.22 5.07 8.86
N GLN A 103 -17.05 5.42 10.13
CA GLN A 103 -18.05 5.12 11.16
C GLN A 103 -19.47 5.47 10.66
N ASP A 104 -20.41 4.54 10.87
CA ASP A 104 -21.83 4.65 10.51
C ASP A 104 -22.10 4.84 9.00
N SER A 105 -21.14 4.50 8.13
CA SER A 105 -21.32 4.51 6.67
C SER A 105 -21.24 3.10 6.07
N ALA A 106 -21.74 2.93 4.85
CA ALA A 106 -21.57 1.70 4.09
C ALA A 106 -20.09 1.52 3.65
N PRO A 107 -19.55 0.29 3.66
CA PRO A 107 -18.22 0.02 3.10
C PRO A 107 -18.11 0.42 1.62
N GLN A 108 -16.99 1.04 1.27
CA GLN A 108 -16.63 1.42 -0.10
C GLN A 108 -15.46 0.57 -0.57
N VAL A 109 -15.52 0.09 -1.82
CA VAL A 109 -14.42 -0.67 -2.43
C VAL A 109 -13.36 0.28 -2.95
N LEU A 110 -12.12 0.06 -2.53
CA LEU A 110 -10.96 0.82 -3.01
C LEU A 110 -10.21 0.07 -4.11
N HIS A 111 -10.14 -1.26 -4.00
CA HIS A 111 -9.46 -2.13 -4.95
C HIS A 111 -10.08 -3.52 -4.92
N SER A 112 -10.13 -4.20 -6.07
CA SER A 112 -10.59 -5.58 -6.16
C SER A 112 -9.91 -6.26 -7.33
N ASP A 113 -9.09 -7.29 -7.07
CA ASP A 113 -8.50 -8.07 -8.14
C ASP A 113 -9.53 -9.03 -8.74
N THR A 114 -9.64 -9.01 -10.07
CA THR A 114 -10.27 -10.09 -10.86
C THR A 114 -9.24 -10.97 -11.55
N SER A 115 -8.01 -10.48 -11.68
CA SER A 115 -6.84 -11.19 -12.21
C SER A 115 -5.55 -10.55 -11.68
N ILE A 116 -4.43 -11.26 -11.80
CA ILE A 116 -3.12 -10.77 -11.33
C ILE A 116 -2.25 -10.28 -12.49
N PRO A 117 -1.89 -8.98 -12.54
CA PRO A 117 -1.04 -8.47 -13.62
C PRO A 117 0.39 -9.00 -13.51
N LYS A 118 1.08 -9.14 -14.66
CA LYS A 118 2.46 -9.68 -14.73
C LYS A 118 3.42 -8.97 -13.77
N SER A 119 3.27 -7.65 -13.62
CA SER A 119 4.10 -6.78 -12.76
C SER A 119 4.05 -7.14 -11.28
N ARG A 120 2.99 -7.83 -10.82
CA ARG A 120 2.82 -8.27 -9.43
C ARG A 120 3.49 -9.61 -9.12
N GLY A 121 4.07 -10.28 -10.12
CA GLY A 121 4.73 -11.57 -9.91
C GLY A 121 3.72 -12.68 -9.59
N CYS A 122 4.04 -13.50 -8.60
CA CYS A 122 3.19 -14.58 -8.10
C CYS A 122 2.89 -14.33 -6.61
N PRO A 123 1.89 -13.47 -6.30
CA PRO A 123 1.55 -13.09 -4.94
C PRO A 123 0.98 -14.25 -4.14
N LEU A 124 1.60 -14.55 -3.01
CA LEU A 124 1.21 -15.60 -2.07
C LEU A 124 0.39 -15.05 -0.91
N ARG A 125 0.62 -13.79 -0.55
CA ARG A 125 -0.05 -13.08 0.54
C ARG A 125 0.00 -11.57 0.35
N TYR A 126 -0.94 -10.87 0.97
CA TYR A 126 -1.03 -9.43 1.14
C TYR A 126 -1.19 -9.06 2.61
N ALA A 127 -0.86 -7.80 2.93
CA ALA A 127 -1.15 -7.21 4.24
C ALA A 127 -1.23 -5.69 4.09
N ILE A 128 -2.10 -5.04 4.85
CA ILE A 128 -2.06 -3.59 5.01
C ILE A 128 -0.76 -3.26 5.77
N SER A 129 0.13 -2.47 5.16
CA SER A 129 1.38 -2.01 5.77
C SER A 129 1.18 -0.67 6.45
N ASP A 130 0.68 0.33 5.72
CA ASP A 130 0.62 1.69 6.23
C ASP A 130 -0.62 2.41 5.68
N ILE A 131 -1.19 3.29 6.50
CA ILE A 131 -2.26 4.20 6.11
C ILE A 131 -1.71 5.61 6.20
N ILE A 132 -1.64 6.29 5.05
CA ILE A 132 -1.19 7.69 4.97
C ILE A 132 -2.35 8.56 4.48
N VAL A 133 -2.50 9.75 5.06
CA VAL A 133 -3.48 10.75 4.64
C VAL A 133 -2.78 12.05 4.27
N PHE A 134 -3.22 12.67 3.18
CA PHE A 134 -2.79 14.01 2.78
C PHE A 134 -4.01 14.93 2.74
N GLU A 135 -3.91 16.08 3.41
CA GLU A 135 -4.94 17.12 3.45
C GLU A 135 -4.73 18.04 2.25
N ALA A 136 -5.54 17.89 1.20
CA ALA A 136 -5.38 18.60 -0.07
C ALA A 136 -6.04 19.99 -0.08
N GLY A 137 -6.33 20.55 1.09
CA GLY A 137 -7.10 21.79 1.26
C GLY A 137 -8.62 21.61 1.16
N ALA A 138 -9.37 22.60 1.65
CA ALA A 138 -10.85 22.64 1.61
C ALA A 138 -11.54 21.38 2.17
N GLY A 139 -10.95 20.74 3.19
CA GLY A 139 -11.48 19.53 3.83
C GLY A 139 -11.35 18.25 2.99
N ARG A 140 -10.71 18.29 1.82
CA ARG A 140 -10.51 17.12 0.96
C ARG A 140 -9.31 16.32 1.41
N ARG A 141 -9.52 15.03 1.69
CA ARG A 141 -8.46 14.10 2.10
C ARG A 141 -8.14 13.10 1.01
N VAL A 142 -6.86 12.90 0.76
CA VAL A 142 -6.35 11.84 -0.13
C VAL A 142 -5.65 10.80 0.72
N PHE A 143 -6.12 9.56 0.65
CA PHE A 143 -5.52 8.44 1.34
C PHE A 143 -4.58 7.70 0.39
N ALA A 144 -3.45 7.24 0.92
CA ALA A 144 -2.58 6.25 0.31
C ALA A 144 -2.46 5.06 1.27
N ILE A 145 -3.01 3.92 0.84
CA ILE A 145 -2.93 2.65 1.57
C ILE A 145 -1.77 1.89 0.96
N LEU A 146 -0.70 1.68 1.74
CA LEU A 146 0.39 0.81 1.33
C LEU A 146 0.04 -0.63 1.67
N VAL A 147 -0.04 -1.47 0.65
CA VAL A 147 -0.28 -2.90 0.76
C VAL A 147 1.02 -3.64 0.48
N SER A 148 1.44 -4.45 1.44
CA SER A 148 2.52 -5.43 1.25
C SER A 148 2.05 -6.49 0.25
N VAL A 149 2.90 -6.82 -0.71
CA VAL A 149 2.72 -7.93 -1.65
C VAL A 149 3.86 -8.90 -1.38
N TYR A 150 3.56 -10.05 -0.79
CA TYR A 150 4.52 -11.13 -0.57
C TYR A 150 4.47 -12.06 -1.79
N ALA A 151 5.33 -11.80 -2.77
CA ALA A 151 5.43 -12.61 -3.97
C ALA A 151 6.38 -13.78 -3.76
N LEU A 152 6.20 -14.86 -4.51
CA LEU A 152 7.16 -15.95 -4.58
C LEU A 152 8.56 -15.39 -4.89
N GLY A 153 9.53 -15.70 -4.03
CA GLY A 153 10.95 -15.37 -4.20
C GLY A 153 11.81 -16.63 -4.02
N PHE A 154 13.12 -16.47 -4.22
CA PHE A 154 14.06 -17.59 -4.21
C PHE A 154 14.34 -18.11 -2.78
N GLU A 155 14.62 -17.20 -1.83
CA GLU A 155 14.94 -17.53 -0.43
C GLU A 155 13.75 -17.27 0.52
N GLY A 156 12.55 -17.35 -0.02
CA GLY A 156 11.31 -16.97 0.65
C GLY A 156 10.59 -15.82 -0.05
N PRO A 157 9.46 -15.36 0.51
CA PRO A 157 8.65 -14.37 -0.17
C PRO A 157 9.35 -13.00 -0.35
N ASP A 158 9.43 -12.52 -1.59
CA ASP A 158 9.87 -11.16 -1.94
C ASP A 158 8.76 -10.17 -1.57
N ARG A 159 9.01 -9.34 -0.54
CA ARG A 159 8.06 -8.33 -0.07
C ARG A 159 8.21 -7.04 -0.89
N ARG A 160 7.15 -6.69 -1.61
CA ARG A 160 6.99 -5.42 -2.33
C ARG A 160 5.85 -4.60 -1.73
N PHE A 161 5.75 -3.35 -2.15
CA PHE A 161 4.64 -2.47 -1.76
C PHE A 161 3.86 -2.03 -2.98
N MET A 162 2.53 -1.99 -2.83
CA MET A 162 1.62 -1.38 -3.77
C MET A 162 0.86 -0.26 -3.05
N ALA A 163 0.78 0.92 -3.66
CA ALA A 163 -0.01 2.02 -3.13
C ALA A 163 -1.39 2.04 -3.80
N ILE A 164 -2.45 2.01 -3.00
CA ILE A 164 -3.82 2.28 -3.46
C ILE A 164 -4.19 3.67 -2.96
N THR A 165 -4.44 4.60 -3.89
CA THR A 165 -4.73 6.00 -3.58
C THR A 165 -6.17 6.35 -3.88
N ARG A 166 -6.85 7.04 -2.96
CA ARG A 166 -8.25 7.48 -3.15
C ARG A 166 -8.51 8.81 -2.44
N ALA A 167 -9.20 9.73 -3.11
CA ALA A 167 -9.81 10.87 -2.44
C ALA A 167 -11.06 10.39 -1.69
N LEU A 168 -11.11 10.62 -0.38
CA LEU A 168 -12.20 10.21 0.50
C LEU A 168 -12.67 11.42 1.29
N ASN A 169 -13.99 11.54 1.44
CA ASN A 169 -14.62 12.54 2.31
C ASN A 169 -14.69 12.00 3.74
#